data_AF-A0A0C2D037-F1
#
_entry.id   AF-A0A0C2D037-F1
#
_cell.length_a   1.000
_cell.length_b   1.000
_cell.length_c   1.000
_cell.angle_alpha   90.00
_cell.angle_beta   90.00
_cell.angle_gamma   90.00
#
_symmetry.space_group_name_H-M   'P 1'
#
loop_
_entity.id
_entity.type
_entity.pdbx_description
1 polymer ?
#
loop_
_entity_poly.entity_id
_entity_poly.type
_entity_poly.pdbx_seq_one_letter_code
_entity_poly.pdbx_strand_id
1 'polypeptide(L)'
;MVNNWYWGRGKAGPYTFITAEIISEKKYGYKPVTVFMLAQDGHVVADDQSKVTFAKSDIHTDNETGKPVANVHSFTYTDETDTYTLTYQRANTILRTHYIESLHGLKKAAARLLGFDGSYTRFSGTIDVAHHKSGGPTETISEPAIWELMYFGKHGHEAKKS
;
A
#
# COMPACT_ATOMS: atom_id res chain seq x y z
N MET A 1 3.40 10.16 -14.02
CA MET A 1 1.97 9.88 -13.77
C MET A 1 1.84 8.55 -13.06
N VAL A 2 0.91 8.46 -12.12
CA VAL A 2 0.71 7.32 -11.21
C VAL A 2 -0.44 6.47 -11.71
N ASN A 3 -0.27 5.14 -11.70
CA ASN A 3 -1.32 4.19 -12.02
C ASN A 3 -2.13 3.80 -10.78
N ASN A 4 -1.42 3.38 -9.73
CA ASN A 4 -2.02 3.00 -8.46
C ASN A 4 -1.03 3.20 -7.33
N TRP A 5 -1.55 3.22 -6.10
CA TRP A 5 -0.69 3.28 -4.92
C TRP A 5 -1.35 2.63 -3.71
N TYR A 6 -0.53 2.06 -2.83
CA TYR A 6 -0.84 1.91 -1.41
C TYR A 6 -0.26 3.11 -0.66
N TRP A 7 -0.98 3.62 0.34
CA TRP A 7 -0.51 4.69 1.22
C TRP A 7 -0.99 4.43 2.64
N GLY A 8 -0.12 4.64 3.61
CA GLY A 8 -0.40 4.51 5.03
C GLY A 8 0.38 5.53 5.84
N ARG A 9 -0.24 5.98 6.93
CA ARG A 9 0.39 6.82 7.96
C ARG A 9 -0.17 6.42 9.30
N GLY A 10 0.68 6.29 10.30
CA GLY A 10 0.20 5.89 11.62
C GLY A 10 1.25 5.97 12.71
N LYS A 11 0.87 5.39 13.84
CA LYS A 11 1.70 5.22 15.03
C LYS A 11 1.49 3.81 15.56
N ALA A 12 2.57 3.15 15.97
CA ALA A 12 2.49 1.92 16.75
C ALA A 12 3.54 1.94 17.86
N GLY A 13 3.11 1.95 19.13
CA GLY A 13 4.03 2.14 20.26
C GLY A 13 4.89 3.41 20.13
N PRO A 14 6.24 3.31 20.20
CA PRO A 14 7.13 4.46 20.03
C PRO A 14 7.31 4.88 18.55
N TYR A 15 6.83 4.06 17.61
CA TYR A 15 7.04 4.28 16.19
C TYR A 15 5.96 5.16 15.57
N THR A 16 6.36 6.10 14.74
CA THR A 16 5.49 6.83 13.81
C THR A 16 6.01 6.63 12.39
N PHE A 17 5.11 6.52 11.43
CA PHE A 17 5.52 6.12 10.08
C PHE A 17 4.66 6.75 8.97
N ILE A 18 5.26 6.84 7.79
CA ILE A 18 4.61 7.10 6.51
C ILE A 18 5.14 6.06 5.52
N THR A 19 4.24 5.35 4.85
CA THR A 19 4.61 4.35 3.84
C THR A 19 3.76 4.53 2.60
N ALA A 20 4.37 4.44 1.41
CA ALA A 20 3.63 4.33 0.17
C ALA A 20 4.36 3.46 -0.83
N GLU A 21 3.61 2.66 -1.58
CA GLU A 21 4.13 1.98 -2.77
C GLU A 21 3.35 2.51 -3.96
N ILE A 22 4.03 3.29 -4.81
CA ILE A 22 3.42 4.01 -5.93
C ILE A 22 3.86 3.35 -7.23
N ILE A 23 2.91 2.85 -8.01
CA ILE A 23 3.19 2.26 -9.31
C ILE A 23 3.00 3.30 -10.40
N SER A 24 4.02 3.50 -11.23
CA SER A 24 3.95 4.41 -12.36
C SER A 24 3.03 3.90 -13.49
N GLU A 25 2.55 4.81 -14.33
CA GLU A 25 1.75 4.44 -15.51
C GLU A 25 2.49 3.55 -16.51
N LYS A 26 1.73 2.81 -17.35
CA LYS A 26 2.26 1.86 -18.34
C LYS A 26 3.40 2.43 -19.20
N LYS A 27 3.27 3.69 -19.64
CA LYS A 27 4.29 4.37 -20.46
C LYS A 27 5.66 4.52 -19.77
N TYR A 28 5.71 4.37 -18.45
CA TYR A 28 6.93 4.37 -17.64
C TYR A 28 7.33 2.97 -17.17
N GLY A 29 6.64 1.93 -17.67
CA GLY A 29 6.98 0.53 -17.42
C GLY A 29 6.46 -0.03 -16.10
N TYR A 30 5.48 0.61 -15.45
CA TYR A 30 4.97 0.19 -14.14
C TYR A 30 6.06 0.09 -13.06
N LYS A 31 7.10 0.92 -13.16
CA LYS A 31 8.16 0.98 -12.15
C LYS A 31 7.58 1.47 -10.82
N PRO A 32 7.90 0.81 -9.70
CA PRO A 32 7.52 1.27 -8.38
C PRO A 32 8.35 2.48 -7.95
N VAL A 33 7.75 3.32 -7.12
CA VAL A 33 8.39 4.37 -6.33
C VAL A 33 7.91 4.21 -4.90
N THR A 34 8.83 3.80 -4.03
CA THR A 34 8.56 3.55 -2.62
C THR A 34 8.79 4.84 -1.82
N VAL A 35 7.86 5.18 -0.93
CA VAL A 35 8.03 6.19 0.11
C VAL A 35 8.04 5.46 1.44
N PHE A 36 9.05 5.72 2.25
CA PHE A 36 9.18 5.13 3.57
C PHE A 36 9.84 6.14 4.49
N MET A 37 9.23 6.37 5.65
CA MET A 37 9.84 7.06 6.77
C MET A 37 9.34 6.38 8.04
N LEU A 38 10.27 6.04 8.91
CA LEU A 38 10.03 5.51 10.24
C LEU A 38 10.78 6.38 11.25
N ALA A 39 10.06 6.84 12.26
CA ALA A 39 10.63 7.54 13.40
C ALA A 39 10.28 6.81 14.70
N GLN A 40 11.25 6.71 15.60
CA GLN A 40 11.10 6.17 16.95
C GLN A 40 11.26 7.32 17.94
N ASP A 41 10.27 7.52 18.81
CA ASP A 41 10.28 8.58 19.84
C ASP A 41 10.60 9.97 19.26
N GLY A 42 10.02 10.28 18.08
CA GLY A 42 10.17 11.56 17.39
C GLY A 42 11.44 11.72 16.56
N HIS A 43 12.35 10.74 16.55
CA HIS A 43 13.59 10.77 15.78
C HIS A 43 13.50 9.82 14.59
N VAL A 44 13.84 10.30 13.39
CA VAL A 44 13.87 9.46 12.18
C VAL A 44 14.96 8.41 12.34
N VAL A 45 14.57 7.13 12.22
CA VAL A 45 15.48 5.97 12.34
C VAL A 45 15.65 5.22 11.01
N ALA A 46 14.75 5.45 10.03
CA ALA A 46 14.88 4.92 8.69
C ALA A 46 14.11 5.77 7.67
N ASP A 47 14.81 6.27 6.65
CA ASP A 47 14.24 7.09 5.56
C ASP A 47 14.92 6.92 4.19
N ASP A 48 15.94 6.06 4.07
CA ASP A 48 16.55 5.73 2.78
C ASP A 48 15.69 4.71 2.02
N GLN A 49 14.97 5.18 0.99
CA GLN A 49 14.06 4.32 0.23
C GLN A 49 14.78 3.26 -0.60
N SER A 50 16.08 3.41 -0.87
CA SER A 50 16.87 2.41 -1.61
C SER A 50 17.08 1.11 -0.82
N LYS A 51 16.87 1.17 0.50
CA LYS A 51 16.99 0.05 1.44
C LYS A 51 15.65 -0.62 1.74
N VAL A 52 14.58 -0.23 1.05
CA VAL A 52 13.22 -0.73 1.30
C VAL A 52 12.79 -1.73 0.23
N THR A 53 12.27 -2.86 0.69
CA THR A 53 11.57 -3.82 -0.17
C THR A 53 10.08 -3.82 0.18
N PHE A 54 9.23 -3.72 -0.85
CA PHE A 54 7.79 -3.88 -0.72
C PHE A 54 7.35 -5.29 -1.14
N ALA A 55 6.48 -5.90 -0.34
CA ALA A 55 5.85 -7.16 -0.65
C ALA A 55 4.35 -7.11 -0.39
N LYS A 56 3.57 -7.92 -1.10
CA LYS A 56 2.15 -8.11 -0.86
C LYS A 56 1.73 -9.53 -1.21
N SER A 57 0.72 -10.04 -0.51
CA SER A 57 0.21 -11.39 -0.67
C SER A 57 -1.29 -11.44 -0.35
N ASP A 58 -1.89 -12.61 -0.56
CA ASP A 58 -3.32 -12.83 -0.38
C ASP A 58 -4.15 -11.79 -1.15
N ILE A 59 -3.87 -11.73 -2.46
CA ILE A 59 -4.50 -10.80 -3.39
C ILE A 59 -5.82 -11.41 -3.86
N HIS A 60 -6.91 -10.67 -3.67
CA HIS A 60 -8.23 -11.01 -4.17
C HIS A 60 -8.80 -9.86 -5.00
N THR A 61 -9.80 -10.15 -5.82
CA THR A 61 -10.56 -9.11 -6.53
C THR A 61 -11.66 -8.59 -5.60
N ASP A 62 -11.69 -7.28 -5.36
CA ASP A 62 -12.78 -6.64 -4.62
C ASP A 62 -14.06 -6.65 -5.45
N ASN A 63 -15.14 -7.17 -4.87
CA ASN A 63 -16.40 -7.45 -5.60
C ASN A 63 -17.12 -6.18 -6.09
N GLU A 64 -16.90 -5.03 -5.46
CA GLU A 64 -17.57 -3.78 -5.82
C GLU A 64 -16.78 -3.00 -6.87
N THR A 65 -15.46 -2.89 -6.68
CA THR A 65 -14.59 -2.08 -7.54
C THR A 65 -13.96 -2.87 -8.68
N GLY A 66 -13.98 -4.21 -8.60
CA GLY A 66 -13.31 -5.11 -9.54
C GLY A 66 -11.78 -5.04 -9.48
N LYS A 67 -11.20 -4.36 -8.48
CA LYS A 67 -9.75 -4.16 -8.37
C LYS A 67 -9.06 -5.24 -7.54
N PRO A 68 -7.81 -5.57 -7.85
CA PRO A 68 -7.00 -6.42 -6.99
C PRO A 68 -6.64 -5.68 -5.69
N VAL A 69 -6.89 -6.34 -4.57
CA VAL A 69 -6.63 -5.88 -3.20
C VAL A 69 -5.84 -6.95 -2.48
N ALA A 70 -4.72 -6.59 -1.88
CA ALA A 70 -3.95 -7.47 -1.00
C ALA A 70 -4.52 -7.41 0.43
N ASN A 71 -4.71 -8.57 1.06
CA ASN A 71 -5.02 -8.61 2.48
C ASN A 71 -3.77 -8.38 3.34
N VAL A 72 -2.58 -8.70 2.82
CA VAL A 72 -1.33 -8.46 3.51
C VAL A 72 -0.38 -7.70 2.59
N HIS A 73 0.23 -6.64 3.12
CA HIS A 73 1.38 -6.01 2.48
C HIS A 73 2.37 -5.51 3.51
N SER A 74 3.64 -5.44 3.12
CA SER A 74 4.70 -5.04 4.01
C SER A 74 5.75 -4.17 3.34
N PHE A 75 6.40 -3.35 4.17
CA PHE A 75 7.62 -2.63 3.84
C PHE A 75 8.72 -3.11 4.78
N THR A 76 9.79 -3.65 4.22
CA THR A 76 10.97 -4.08 4.98
C THR A 76 12.13 -3.15 4.65
N TYR A 77 12.61 -2.41 5.64
CA TYR A 77 13.83 -1.61 5.59
C TYR A 77 14.97 -2.38 6.23
N THR A 78 16.09 -2.53 5.54
CA THR A 78 17.30 -3.19 6.08
C THR A 78 18.51 -2.29 5.90
N ASP A 79 19.18 -1.98 7.01
CA ASP A 79 20.39 -1.19 7.04
C ASP A 79 21.43 -1.85 7.94
N GLU A 80 22.49 -2.37 7.33
CA GLU A 80 23.55 -3.15 7.98
C GLU A 80 22.99 -4.28 8.87
N THR A 81 22.86 -4.03 10.17
CA THR A 81 22.39 -4.98 11.18
C THR A 81 20.97 -4.74 11.67
N ASP A 82 20.33 -3.66 11.25
CA ASP A 82 19.00 -3.25 11.68
C ASP A 82 17.97 -3.54 10.58
N THR A 83 16.91 -4.24 10.93
CA THR A 83 15.78 -4.50 10.03
C THR A 83 14.47 -4.09 10.68
N TYR A 84 13.72 -3.23 10.01
CA TYR A 84 12.36 -2.86 10.38
C TYR A 84 11.39 -3.43 9.35
N THR A 85 10.34 -4.12 9.80
CA THR A 85 9.26 -4.59 8.93
C THR A 85 7.94 -4.05 9.42
N LEU A 86 7.25 -3.29 8.57
CA LEU A 86 5.91 -2.78 8.79
C LEU A 86 4.94 -3.63 7.98
N THR A 87 4.15 -4.47 8.63
CA THR A 87 3.19 -5.38 7.98
C THR A 87 1.75 -4.97 8.27
N TYR A 88 1.03 -4.59 7.22
CA TYR A 88 -0.39 -4.29 7.29
C TYR A 88 -1.21 -5.55 7.04
N GLN A 89 -2.18 -5.83 7.91
CA GLN A 89 -3.09 -6.97 7.78
C GLN A 89 -4.53 -6.47 7.75
N ARG A 90 -5.17 -6.59 6.59
CA ARG A 90 -6.54 -6.15 6.35
C ARG A 90 -7.54 -6.97 7.15
N ALA A 91 -8.35 -6.31 7.96
CA ALA A 91 -9.52 -6.91 8.59
C ALA A 91 -10.81 -6.51 7.83
N ASN A 92 -10.97 -5.22 7.51
CA ASN A 92 -12.19 -4.69 6.91
C ASN A 92 -11.88 -3.69 5.80
N THR A 93 -12.85 -3.53 4.89
CA THR A 93 -12.91 -2.37 4.00
C THR A 93 -13.92 -1.39 4.58
N ILE A 94 -13.49 -0.17 4.89
CA ILE A 94 -14.32 0.83 5.58
C ILE A 94 -14.85 1.94 4.65
N LEU A 95 -14.25 2.11 3.47
CA LEU A 95 -14.76 3.00 2.43
C LEU A 95 -14.42 2.45 1.06
N ARG A 96 -15.37 2.56 0.13
CA ARG A 96 -15.17 2.35 -1.30
C ARG A 96 -15.73 3.54 -2.06
N THR A 97 -14.98 4.00 -3.04
CA THR A 97 -15.43 5.01 -3.99
C THR A 97 -15.02 4.56 -5.38
N HIS A 98 -16.00 4.26 -6.22
CA HIS A 98 -15.78 3.88 -7.61
C HIS A 98 -16.14 5.05 -8.51
N TYR A 99 -15.13 5.77 -9.00
CA TYR A 99 -15.34 7.05 -9.68
C TYR A 99 -16.07 6.91 -11.02
N ILE A 100 -16.06 5.74 -11.65
CA ILE A 100 -16.84 5.52 -12.88
C ILE A 100 -18.36 5.54 -12.61
N GLU A 101 -18.79 5.26 -11.38
CA GLU A 101 -20.21 5.22 -11.00
C GLU A 101 -20.80 6.63 -10.82
N SER A 102 -19.96 7.67 -10.70
CA SER A 102 -20.43 9.06 -10.72
C SER A 102 -20.69 9.62 -12.13
N LEU A 103 -20.31 8.87 -13.18
CA LEU A 103 -20.59 9.22 -14.57
C LEU A 103 -21.91 8.59 -15.03
N HIS A 104 -22.67 9.29 -15.88
CA HIS A 104 -23.95 8.81 -16.39
C HIS A 104 -23.98 8.74 -17.93
N GLY A 105 -24.82 7.84 -18.46
CA GLY A 105 -25.13 7.74 -19.89
C GLY A 105 -23.92 7.49 -20.79
N LEU A 106 -23.92 8.15 -21.95
CA LEU A 106 -22.87 8.00 -22.98
C LEU A 106 -21.46 8.34 -22.46
N LYS A 107 -21.35 9.25 -21.48
CA LYS A 107 -20.06 9.60 -20.86
C LYS A 107 -19.46 8.42 -20.09
N LYS A 108 -20.27 7.66 -19.36
CA LYS A 108 -19.84 6.44 -18.67
C LYS A 108 -19.36 5.38 -19.66
N ALA A 109 -20.09 5.17 -20.75
CA ALA A 109 -19.72 4.22 -21.79
C ALA A 109 -18.39 4.61 -22.46
N ALA A 110 -18.21 5.88 -22.85
CA ALA A 110 -16.96 6.38 -23.43
C ALA A 110 -15.79 6.28 -22.44
N ALA A 111 -16.00 6.65 -21.16
CA ALA A 111 -14.97 6.56 -20.12
C ALA A 111 -14.51 5.11 -19.89
N ARG A 112 -15.43 4.14 -19.82
CA ARG A 112 -15.09 2.71 -19.73
C ARG A 112 -14.31 2.24 -20.97
N LEU A 113 -14.71 2.65 -22.18
CA LEU A 113 -13.99 2.31 -23.41
C LEU A 113 -12.55 2.84 -23.42
N LEU A 114 -12.34 4.05 -22.90
CA LEU A 114 -11.02 4.66 -22.75
C LEU A 114 -10.22 4.06 -21.58
N GLY A 115 -10.81 3.15 -20.80
CA GLY A 115 -10.18 2.48 -19.66
C GLY A 115 -10.10 3.31 -18.39
N PHE A 116 -10.91 4.37 -18.29
CA PHE A 116 -11.13 5.06 -17.02
C PHE A 116 -11.96 4.16 -16.12
N ASP A 117 -11.40 3.85 -14.95
CA ASP A 117 -11.97 2.93 -13.98
C ASP A 117 -11.37 3.25 -12.61
N GLY A 118 -11.34 4.53 -12.24
CA GLY A 118 -10.69 4.96 -11.02
C GLY A 118 -11.44 4.46 -9.78
N SER A 119 -10.72 4.05 -8.74
CA SER A 119 -11.31 3.67 -7.47
C SER A 119 -10.42 4.04 -6.30
N TYR A 120 -11.02 4.49 -5.21
CA TYR A 120 -10.38 4.71 -3.94
C TYR A 120 -10.99 3.79 -2.89
N THR A 121 -10.14 3.08 -2.16
CA THR A 121 -10.56 2.16 -1.11
C THR A 121 -9.77 2.44 0.16
N ARG A 122 -10.44 2.52 1.29
CA ARG A 122 -9.82 2.63 2.62
C ARG A 122 -10.10 1.37 3.42
N PHE A 123 -9.07 0.88 4.09
CA PHE A 123 -9.11 -0.34 4.88
C PHE A 123 -8.92 -0.04 6.35
N SER A 124 -9.35 -0.97 7.20
CA SER A 124 -8.91 -1.04 8.58
C SER A 124 -8.42 -2.45 8.90
N GLY A 125 -7.55 -2.55 9.90
CA GLY A 125 -6.96 -3.80 10.35
C GLY A 125 -5.87 -3.53 11.37
N THR A 126 -4.76 -4.26 11.28
CA THR A 126 -3.60 -4.07 12.15
C THR A 126 -2.36 -3.68 11.35
N ILE A 127 -1.43 -3.03 12.03
CA ILE A 127 -0.04 -2.83 11.61
C ILE A 127 0.86 -3.51 12.63
N ASP A 128 1.70 -4.43 12.17
CA ASP A 128 2.76 -5.01 12.97
C ASP A 128 4.07 -4.31 12.62
N VAL A 129 4.69 -3.66 13.60
CA VAL A 129 6.03 -3.07 13.48
C VAL A 129 7.01 -3.99 14.19
N ALA A 130 7.78 -4.72 13.40
CA ALA A 130 8.84 -5.60 13.89
C ALA A 130 10.21 -4.91 13.73
N HIS A 131 11.01 -4.89 14.79
CA HIS A 131 12.40 -4.45 14.77
C HIS A 131 13.31 -5.62 15.14
N HIS A 132 14.24 -5.94 14.26
CA HIS A 132 15.27 -6.94 14.48
C HIS A 132 16.65 -6.26 14.43
N LYS A 133 17.43 -6.43 15.51
CA LYS A 133 18.85 -6.12 15.55
C LYS A 133 19.64 -7.41 15.46
N SER A 134 20.70 -7.43 14.65
CA SER A 134 21.57 -8.59 14.49
C SER A 134 22.06 -9.14 15.84
N GLY A 135 21.87 -10.44 16.07
CA GLY A 135 22.22 -11.12 17.32
C GLY A 135 21.25 -10.91 18.48
N GLY A 136 20.18 -10.14 18.30
CA GLY A 136 19.12 -9.92 19.29
C GLY A 136 17.78 -10.57 18.94
N PRO A 137 16.83 -10.62 19.88
CA PRO A 137 15.46 -11.00 19.59
C PRO A 137 14.79 -9.97 18.68
N THR A 138 13.78 -10.40 17.92
CA THR A 138 12.88 -9.49 17.22
C THR A 138 11.81 -8.99 18.19
N GLU A 139 11.66 -7.68 18.27
CA GLU A 139 10.57 -7.03 19.01
C GLU A 139 9.46 -6.65 18.04
N THR A 140 8.21 -6.98 18.38
CA THR A 140 7.04 -6.67 17.54
C THR A 140 5.98 -5.96 18.36
N ILE A 141 5.48 -4.86 17.81
CA ILE A 141 4.32 -4.13 18.33
C ILE A 141 3.21 -4.18 17.28
N SER A 142 2.01 -4.58 17.71
CA SER A 142 0.81 -4.64 16.86
C SER A 142 -0.20 -3.61 17.33
N GLU A 143 -0.68 -2.77 16.42
CA GLU A 143 -1.68 -1.75 16.72
C GLU A 143 -2.75 -1.67 15.62
N PRO A 144 -3.97 -1.18 15.91
CA PRO A 144 -4.96 -0.90 14.88
C PRO A 144 -4.45 0.13 13.87
N ALA A 145 -4.75 -0.10 12.59
CA ALA A 145 -4.32 0.76 11.50
C ALA A 145 -5.41 1.00 10.46
N ILE A 146 -5.24 2.10 9.73
CA ILE A 146 -6.00 2.48 8.54
C ILE A 146 -4.99 2.81 7.44
N TRP A 147 -5.28 2.38 6.22
CA TRP A 147 -4.49 2.67 5.04
C TRP A 147 -5.38 2.64 3.80
N GLU A 148 -4.83 3.11 2.69
CA GLU A 148 -5.57 3.39 1.48
C GLU A 148 -4.93 2.77 0.25
N LEU A 149 -5.80 2.46 -0.72
CA LEU A 149 -5.45 1.98 -2.04
C LEU A 149 -6.21 2.78 -3.07
N MET A 150 -5.49 3.32 -4.04
CA MET A 150 -6.07 4.05 -5.15
C MET A 150 -5.65 3.41 -6.46
N TYR A 151 -6.59 3.26 -7.37
CA TYR A 151 -6.35 2.99 -8.79
C TYR A 151 -6.88 4.17 -9.61
N PHE A 152 -6.12 4.64 -10.59
CA PHE A 152 -6.56 5.66 -11.53
C PHE A 152 -7.24 5.07 -12.78
N GLY A 153 -7.05 3.77 -13.05
CA GLY A 153 -7.68 3.09 -14.18
C GLY A 153 -7.32 1.60 -14.31
N LYS A 154 -6.75 1.22 -15.46
CA LYS A 154 -6.37 -0.16 -15.77
C LYS A 154 -5.33 -0.69 -14.78
N HIS A 155 -5.50 -1.94 -14.35
CA HIS A 155 -4.73 -2.59 -13.30
C HIS A 155 -4.18 -3.97 -13.73
N GLY A 156 -4.05 -4.22 -15.03
CA GLY A 156 -3.67 -5.54 -15.56
C GLY A 156 -2.25 -6.00 -15.17
N HIS A 157 -1.39 -5.10 -14.69
CA HIS A 157 -0.06 -5.42 -14.16
C HIS A 157 -0.10 -6.06 -12.77
N GLU A 158 -1.21 -5.89 -12.03
CA GLU A 158 -1.37 -6.40 -10.67
C GLU A 158 -1.81 -7.87 -10.61
N ALA A 159 -2.40 -8.40 -11.68
CA ALA A 159 -2.94 -9.76 -11.73
C ALA A 159 -1.89 -10.87 -11.98
N LYS A 160 -0.58 -10.54 -12.06
CA LYS A 160 0.47 -11.44 -12.58
C LYS A 160 1.60 -11.78 -11.59
N LYS A 161 1.35 -11.80 -10.29
CA LYS A 161 2.35 -12.32 -9.33
C LYS A 161 1.72 -13.41 -8.45
N SER A 162 1.66 -14.62 -9.02
CA SER A 162 1.60 -15.88 -8.29
C SER A 162 3.02 -16.43 -8.16
#